data_AF-A0A836WSQ3-F1
#
_entry.id   AF-A0A836WSQ3-F1
#
_cell.length_a   1.000
_cell.length_b   1.000
_cell.length_c   1.000
_cell.angle_alpha   90.00
_cell.angle_beta   90.00
_cell.angle_gamma   90.00
#
_symmetry.space_group_name_H-M   'P 1'
#
loop_
_entity.id
_entity.type
_entity.pdbx_description
1 polymer ?
#
loop_
_entity_poly.entity_id
_entity_poly.type
_entity_poly.pdbx_seq_one_letter_code
_entity_poly.pdbx_strand_id
1 'polypeptide(L)'
;MMDIHYWPTPNGKKVTILLEECGTEYNMIPCAIGVGDQFTDEFLAISPNNRMPALVDHDPLGGGDPISIFESGSMMMYIAEKEYFVFATDLPNCL
;
A
#
# COMPACT_ATOMS: atom_id res chain seq x y z
N MET A 1 -11.17 0.45 5.44
CA MET A 1 -10.85 1.63 4.60
C MET A 1 -9.34 1.80 4.62
N MET A 2 -8.70 1.96 3.46
CA MET A 2 -7.24 2.03 3.36
C MET A 2 -6.78 3.48 3.16
N ASP A 3 -5.82 3.91 3.98
CA ASP A 3 -5.13 5.19 3.83
C ASP A 3 -3.77 4.97 3.14
N ILE A 4 -3.53 5.66 2.03
CA ILE A 4 -2.32 5.53 1.22
C ILE A 4 -1.49 6.80 1.34
N HIS A 5 -0.36 6.72 2.04
CA HIS A 5 0.62 7.79 2.10
C HIS A 5 1.41 7.84 0.79
N TYR A 6 1.18 8.87 -0.01
CA TYR A 6 1.51 8.88 -1.43
C TYR A 6 2.28 10.13 -1.89
N TRP A 7 3.15 9.89 -2.87
CA TRP A 7 3.74 10.90 -3.75
C TRP A 7 3.84 10.32 -5.17
N PRO A 8 3.72 11.12 -6.25
CA PRO A 8 3.65 10.62 -7.63
C PRO A 8 4.99 10.09 -8.19
N THR A 9 5.52 9.04 -7.57
CA THR A 9 6.72 8.30 -7.95
C THR A 9 6.35 6.95 -8.58
N PRO A 10 7.27 6.25 -9.27
CA PRO A 10 7.01 4.91 -9.78
C PRO A 10 6.56 3.91 -8.70
N ASN A 11 7.14 3.95 -7.49
CA ASN A 11 6.74 3.05 -6.41
C ASN A 11 5.34 3.37 -5.88
N GLY A 12 4.98 4.66 -5.78
CA GLY A 12 3.61 5.05 -5.44
C GLY A 12 2.60 4.58 -6.48
N LYS A 13 2.91 4.77 -7.76
CA LYS A 13 2.03 4.39 -8.88
C LYS A 13 1.71 2.91 -8.93
N LYS A 14 2.65 2.02 -8.56
CA LYS A 14 2.40 0.57 -8.47
C LYS A 14 1.17 0.26 -7.63
N VAL A 15 1.07 0.89 -6.46
CA VAL A 15 0.00 0.64 -5.49
C VAL A 15 -1.30 1.29 -5.95
N THR A 16 -1.27 2.55 -6.38
CA THR A 16 -2.50 3.23 -6.81
C THR A 16 -3.09 2.60 -8.05
N ILE A 17 -2.27 2.20 -9.04
CA ILE A 17 -2.79 1.49 -10.22
C ILE A 17 -3.51 0.20 -9.81
N LEU A 18 -2.94 -0.60 -8.92
CA LEU A 18 -3.61 -1.81 -8.44
C LEU A 18 -4.95 -1.51 -7.75
N LEU A 19 -5.00 -0.50 -6.88
CA LEU A 19 -6.24 -0.09 -6.21
C LEU A 19 -7.32 0.36 -7.21
N GLU A 20 -6.94 1.13 -8.23
CA GLU A 20 -7.86 1.53 -9.30
C GLU A 20 -8.34 0.32 -10.12
N GLU A 21 -7.46 -0.62 -10.47
CA GLU A 21 -7.81 -1.86 -11.19
C GLU A 21 -8.74 -2.78 -10.38
N CYS A 22 -8.59 -2.80 -9.05
CA CYS A 22 -9.49 -3.51 -8.14
C CYS A 22 -10.82 -2.77 -7.93
N GLY A 23 -10.93 -1.48 -8.31
CA GLY A 23 -12.09 -0.64 -8.00
C GLY A 23 -12.26 -0.41 -6.50
N THR A 24 -11.17 -0.48 -5.74
CA THR A 24 -11.18 -0.38 -4.27
C THR A 24 -11.15 1.09 -3.85
N GLU A 25 -12.05 1.50 -2.96
CA GLU A 25 -12.02 2.85 -2.38
C GLU A 25 -10.86 2.99 -1.37
N TYR A 26 -10.10 4.08 -1.47
CA TYR A 26 -9.01 4.43 -0.57
C TYR A 26 -8.91 5.94 -0.37
N ASN A 27 -8.32 6.34 0.76
CA ASN A 27 -7.96 7.74 1.00
C ASN A 27 -6.50 7.97 0.60
N MET A 28 -6.25 9.08 -0.08
CA MET A 28 -4.89 9.48 -0.40
C MET A 28 -4.39 10.51 0.62
N ILE A 29 -3.32 10.16 1.33
CA ILE A 29 -2.64 11.06 2.27
C ILE A 29 -1.35 11.56 1.61
N PRO A 30 -1.21 12.86 1.32
CA PRO A 30 0.02 13.38 0.73
C PRO A 30 1.24 13.14 1.65
N CYS A 31 2.34 12.64 1.08
CA CYS A 31 3.65 12.57 1.71
C CYS A 31 4.63 13.32 0.80
N ALA A 32 4.81 14.62 1.01
CA ALA A 32 5.61 15.49 0.17
C ALA A 32 7.11 15.25 0.38
N ILE A 33 7.65 14.27 -0.36
CA ILE A 33 9.05 13.85 -0.20
C ILE A 33 10.08 14.94 -0.56
N GLY A 34 9.67 15.95 -1.32
CA GLY A 34 10.51 17.10 -1.67
C GLY A 34 10.76 18.06 -0.50
N VAL A 35 9.92 18.02 0.55
CA VAL A 35 10.06 18.83 1.76
C VAL A 35 10.37 18.01 3.02
N GLY A 36 10.42 16.68 2.90
CA GLY A 36 10.91 15.79 3.95
C GLY A 36 9.83 15.14 4.82
N ASP A 37 8.56 15.11 4.40
CA ASP A 37 7.47 14.50 5.16
C ASP A 37 7.75 13.04 5.58
N GLN A 38 8.52 12.30 4.78
CA GLN A 38 8.93 10.92 5.05
C GLN A 38 9.87 10.74 6.26
N PHE A 39 10.35 11.85 6.83
CA PHE A 39 11.21 11.86 8.02
C PHE A 39 10.47 12.31 9.30
N THR A 40 9.18 12.66 9.19
CA THR A 40 8.35 13.00 10.35
C THR A 40 8.13 11.79 11.24
N ASP A 41 8.01 12.00 12.56
CA ASP A 41 7.78 10.91 13.51
C ASP A 41 6.46 10.19 13.21
N GLU A 42 5.46 10.93 12.74
CA GLU A 42 4.17 10.39 12.31
C GLU A 42 4.31 9.43 11.14
N PHE A 43 5.11 9.77 10.12
CA PHE A 43 5.33 8.88 8.98
C PHE A 43 6.23 7.69 9.35
N LEU A 44 7.25 7.90 10.19
CA LEU A 44 8.16 6.83 10.63
C LEU A 44 7.46 5.78 11.50
N ALA A 45 6.39 6.15 12.21
CA ALA A 45 5.53 5.20 12.91
C ALA A 45 4.82 4.21 11.95
N ILE A 46 4.66 4.57 10.67
CA ILE A 46 4.02 3.75 9.64
C ILE A 46 5.07 3.04 8.77
N SER A 47 6.11 3.76 8.33
CA SER A 47 7.20 3.26 7.50
C SER A 47 8.56 3.62 8.11
N PRO A 48 9.12 2.75 8.98
CA PRO A 48 10.40 3.01 9.63
C PRO A 48 11.59 3.17 8.66
N ASN A 49 11.43 2.72 7.41
CA ASN A 49 12.42 2.87 6.34
C ASN A 49 12.36 4.25 5.64
N ASN A 50 11.58 5.21 6.18
CA ASN A 50 11.49 6.59 5.67
C ASN A 50 11.20 6.69 4.15
N ARG A 51 10.44 5.72 3.61
CA ARG A 51 10.11 5.60 2.19
C ARG A 51 8.61 5.45 1.99
N MET A 52 8.11 6.17 0.99
CA MET A 52 6.75 6.00 0.46
C MET A 52 6.76 5.00 -0.72
N PRO A 53 5.62 4.37 -1.06
CA PRO A 53 4.33 4.48 -0.40
C PRO A 53 4.26 3.70 0.92
N ALA A 54 3.29 4.04 1.75
CA ALA A 54 2.89 3.29 2.94
C ALA A 54 1.37 3.24 3.03
N LEU A 55 0.83 2.16 3.58
CA LEU A 55 -0.59 1.88 3.69
C LEU A 55 -0.94 1.68 5.16
N VAL A 56 -2.09 2.22 5.57
CA VAL A 56 -2.75 1.84 6.83
C VAL A 56 -4.11 1.27 6.46
N ASP A 57 -4.35 0.00 6.81
CA ASP A 57 -5.68 -0.60 6.68
C ASP A 57 -6.38 -0.59 8.03
N HIS A 58 -7.50 0.14 8.09
CA HIS A 58 -8.34 0.25 9.28
C HIS A 58 -9.33 -0.91 9.45
N ASP A 59 -9.44 -1.81 8.47
CA ASP A 59 -10.33 -2.98 8.53
C ASP A 59 -9.64 -4.23 7.96
N PRO A 60 -8.58 -4.73 8.61
CA PRO A 60 -7.75 -5.82 8.07
C PRO A 60 -8.53 -7.13 7.91
N LEU A 61 -8.11 -7.95 6.95
CA LEU A 61 -8.60 -9.33 6.79
C LEU A 61 -8.47 -10.09 8.11
N GLY A 62 -9.57 -10.67 8.59
CA GLY A 62 -9.64 -11.37 9.88
C GLY A 62 -10.00 -10.48 11.07
N GLY A 63 -10.16 -9.16 10.86
CA GLY A 63 -10.47 -8.18 11.88
C GLY A 63 -9.28 -7.84 12.79
N GLY A 64 -9.50 -6.91 13.73
CA GLY A 64 -8.48 -6.46 14.68
C GLY A 64 -8.19 -4.97 14.57
N ASP A 65 -7.09 -4.56 15.21
CA ASP A 65 -6.62 -3.17 15.16
C ASP A 65 -6.05 -2.82 13.78
N PRO A 66 -6.00 -1.53 13.41
CA PRO A 66 -5.40 -1.08 12.15
C PRO A 66 -3.96 -1.58 11.98
N ILE A 67 -3.60 -1.92 10.74
CA ILE A 67 -2.25 -2.39 10.42
C ILE A 67 -1.55 -1.44 9.45
N SER A 68 -0.26 -1.22 9.68
CA SER A 68 0.61 -0.44 8.79
C SER A 68 1.47 -1.35 7.93
N ILE A 69 1.51 -1.09 6.63
CA ILE A 69 2.29 -1.85 5.65
C ILE A 69 3.10 -0.87 4.80
N PHE A 70 4.41 -1.10 4.70
CA PHE A 70 5.32 -0.38 3.83
C PHE A 70 6.02 -1.36 2.88
N GLU A 71 6.85 -0.84 1.97
CA GLU A 71 7.36 -1.54 0.78
C GLU A 71 6.26 -1.83 -0.25
N SER A 72 6.34 -1.14 -1.40
CA SER A 72 5.32 -1.22 -2.46
C SER A 72 5.00 -2.64 -2.93
N GLY A 73 5.97 -3.57 -2.92
CA GLY A 73 5.73 -4.97 -3.26
C GLY A 73 4.84 -5.68 -2.23
N SER A 74 5.15 -5.53 -0.93
CA SER A 74 4.37 -6.09 0.16
C SER A 74 2.95 -5.52 0.19
N MET A 75 2.81 -4.22 -0.05
CA MET A 75 1.49 -3.56 -0.17
C MET A 75 0.67 -4.17 -1.32
N MET A 76 1.27 -4.39 -2.49
CA MET A 76 0.57 -5.01 -3.63
C MET A 76 0.13 -6.45 -3.32
N MET A 77 0.99 -7.24 -2.68
CA MET A 77 0.62 -8.60 -2.27
C MET A 77 -0.57 -8.59 -1.31
N TYR A 78 -0.54 -7.70 -0.31
CA TYR A 78 -1.62 -7.54 0.65
C TYR A 78 -2.95 -7.13 0.00
N ILE A 79 -2.92 -6.12 -0.87
CA ILE A 79 -4.12 -5.65 -1.60
C ILE A 79 -4.67 -6.77 -2.49
N ALA A 80 -3.80 -7.50 -3.19
CA ALA A 80 -4.23 -8.62 -4.02
C ALA A 80 -4.93 -9.71 -3.21
N GLU A 81 -4.38 -10.08 -2.05
CA GLU A 81 -5.02 -11.05 -1.15
C GLU A 81 -6.35 -10.53 -0.58
N LYS A 82 -6.41 -9.25 -0.19
CA LYS A 82 -7.60 -8.61 0.39
C LYS A 82 -8.76 -8.49 -0.58
N GLU A 83 -8.46 -8.07 -1.81
CA GLU A 83 -9.47 -7.79 -2.85
C GLU A 83 -9.76 -9.03 -3.71
N TYR A 84 -9.38 -10.22 -3.22
CA TYR A 84 -9.60 -11.52 -3.87
C TYR A 84 -8.93 -11.69 -5.26
N PHE A 85 -7.89 -10.91 -5.55
CA PHE A 85 -6.95 -11.23 -6.62
C PHE A 85 -6.06 -12.39 -6.16
N VAL A 86 -6.59 -13.59 -6.27
CA VAL A 86 -5.79 -14.81 -6.12
C VAL A 86 -4.73 -14.77 -7.21
N PHE A 87 -3.45 -14.59 -6.82
CA PHE A 87 -2.33 -14.85 -7.73
C PHE A 87 -2.58 -16.21 -8.36
N ALA A 88 -2.57 -16.29 -9.69
CA ALA A 88 -2.91 -17.50 -10.41
C ALA A 88 -2.18 -18.71 -9.78
N THR A 89 -2.91 -19.51 -9.01
CA THR A 89 -2.36 -20.68 -8.31
C THR A 89 -1.98 -21.80 -9.30
N ASP A 90 -2.39 -21.61 -10.55
CA ASP A 90 -2.46 -22.64 -11.57
C ASP A 90 -1.85 -22.16 -12.91
N LEU A 91 -0.80 -21.32 -12.94
CA LEU A 91 -0.10 -21.06 -14.21
C LEU A 91 0.73 -22.30 -14.60
N PRO A 92 0.33 -23.14 -15.57
CA PRO A 92 1.03 -24.37 -15.84
C PRO A 92 2.31 -24.13 -16.66
N ASN A 93 2.55 -22.92 -17.18
CA ASN A 93 3.63 -22.64 -18.14
C ASN A 93 4.02 -21.16 -18.17
N CYS A 94 4.64 -20.64 -17.11
CA CYS A 94 5.38 -19.37 -17.17
C CYS A 94 6.80 -19.55 -16.59
N LEU A 95 7.56 -20.44 -17.22
CA LEU A 95 9.00 -20.38 -17.47
C LEU A 95 9.26 -21.01 -18.85
#